data_AF-A0AAD5GE34-F1
#
_entry.id   AF-A0AAD5GE34-F1
#
_cell.length_a   1.000
_cell.length_b   1.000
_cell.length_c   1.000
_cell.angle_alpha   90.00
_cell.angle_beta   90.00
_cell.angle_gamma   90.00
#
_symmetry.space_group_name_H-M   'P 1'
#
loop_
_entity.id
_entity.type
_entity.pdbx_description
1 polymer ?
#
loop_
_entity_poly.entity_id
_entity_poly.type
_entity_poly.pdbx_seq_one_letter_code
_entity_poly.pdbx_strand_id
1 'polypeptide(L)'
;MNPNGIFALCCGTRSSPAVRVYTSDGVVNELERAKLEYLQASIIVTSAKKIGLPELLLRHMHDFAQDLESLVEWLCQQLPTSGSLRKSMVDCFRGINNANVSSIVEKLPYEFEFQYLLPM
;
A
#
# COMPACT_ATOMS: atom_id res chain seq x y z
N MET A 1 8.51 -4.73 -15.77
CA MET A 1 7.03 -4.77 -15.69
C MET A 1 6.56 -3.46 -15.09
N ASN A 2 5.40 -2.90 -15.45
CA ASN A 2 4.92 -1.67 -14.81
C ASN A 2 4.41 -2.00 -13.40
N PRO A 3 4.98 -1.44 -12.31
CA PRO A 3 4.60 -1.75 -10.94
C PRO A 3 3.13 -1.45 -10.63
N ASN A 4 2.49 -0.56 -11.41
CA ASN A 4 1.10 -0.21 -11.20
C ASN A 4 0.11 -1.33 -11.61
N GLY A 5 0.56 -2.31 -12.42
CA GLY A 5 -0.30 -3.38 -12.93
C GLY A 5 -0.90 -4.26 -11.83
N ILE A 6 -0.19 -4.44 -10.70
CA ILE A 6 -0.70 -5.28 -9.61
C ILE A 6 -1.89 -4.63 -8.87
N PHE A 7 -2.01 -3.29 -8.93
CA PHE A 7 -3.11 -2.55 -8.32
C PHE A 7 -4.35 -2.48 -9.22
N ALA A 8 -4.25 -2.97 -10.46
CA ALA A 8 -5.35 -3.02 -11.42
C ALA A 8 -6.31 -4.19 -11.18
N LEU A 9 -5.83 -5.23 -10.50
CA LEU A 9 -6.55 -6.49 -10.33
C LEU A 9 -7.16 -6.53 -8.93
N CYS A 10 -8.46 -6.82 -8.87
CA CYS A 10 -9.14 -7.15 -7.64
C CYS A 10 -9.51 -8.62 -7.62
N CYS A 11 -9.13 -9.32 -6.55
CA CYS A 11 -9.43 -10.74 -6.37
C CYS A 11 -10.72 -10.99 -5.57
N GLY A 12 -11.54 -9.97 -5.34
CA GLY A 12 -12.78 -10.07 -4.56
C GLY A 12 -12.52 -10.31 -3.07
N THR A 13 -11.52 -9.65 -2.49
CA THR A 13 -11.19 -9.71 -1.06
C THR A 13 -11.09 -8.30 -0.49
N ARG A 14 -11.34 -8.10 0.82
CA ARG A 14 -11.28 -6.76 1.43
C ARG A 14 -9.87 -6.17 1.39
N SER A 15 -8.86 -7.02 1.38
CA SER A 15 -7.46 -6.64 1.21
C SER A 15 -7.04 -6.42 -0.25
N SER A 16 -7.96 -6.54 -1.22
CA SER A 16 -7.66 -6.28 -2.64
C SER A 16 -7.81 -4.79 -3.00
N PRO A 17 -7.15 -4.33 -4.09
CA PRO A 17 -7.47 -3.04 -4.71
C PRO A 17 -8.96 -2.90 -5.04
N ALA A 18 -9.44 -1.66 -5.05
CA ALA A 18 -10.81 -1.35 -5.42
C ALA A 18 -11.09 -1.75 -6.89
N VAL A 19 -12.29 -2.27 -7.14
CA VAL A 19 -12.70 -2.67 -8.49
C VAL A 19 -12.90 -1.45 -9.37
N ARG A 20 -12.30 -1.50 -10.56
CA ARG A 20 -12.26 -0.41 -11.52
C ARG A 20 -12.41 -0.96 -12.93
N VAL A 21 -13.05 -0.17 -13.79
CA VAL A 21 -13.12 -0.41 -15.22
C VAL A 21 -12.15 0.55 -15.90
N TYR A 22 -11.24 0.00 -16.69
CA TYR A 22 -10.20 0.78 -17.37
C TYR A 22 -10.53 0.90 -18.86
N THR A 23 -10.44 2.12 -19.39
CA THR A 23 -10.49 2.39 -20.83
C THR A 23 -9.07 2.60 -21.35
N SER A 24 -8.86 2.40 -22.65
CA SER A 24 -7.56 2.71 -23.28
C SER A 24 -7.20 4.19 -23.15
N ASP A 25 -8.22 5.06 -23.14
CA ASP A 25 -8.04 6.47 -22.85
C ASP A 25 -7.66 6.67 -21.38
N GLY A 26 -6.52 7.29 -21.13
CA GLY A 26 -6.06 7.64 -19.78
C GLY A 26 -5.59 6.49 -18.87
N VAL A 27 -5.46 5.25 -19.36
CA VAL A 27 -5.18 4.06 -18.52
C VAL A 27 -3.98 4.21 -17.57
N VAL A 28 -2.93 4.91 -17.99
CA VAL A 28 -1.73 5.12 -17.17
C VAL A 28 -2.06 5.94 -15.92
N ASN A 29 -2.87 6.99 -16.05
CA ASN A 29 -3.30 7.84 -14.94
C ASN A 29 -4.29 7.11 -14.03
N GLU A 30 -5.18 6.31 -14.61
CA GLU A 30 -6.13 5.48 -13.87
C GLU A 30 -5.41 4.44 -13.00
N LEU A 31 -4.35 3.81 -13.53
CA LEU A 31 -3.50 2.87 -12.81
C LEU A 31 -2.70 3.53 -11.69
N GLU A 32 -2.15 4.72 -11.95
CA GLU A 32 -1.48 5.50 -10.92
C GLU A 32 -2.43 5.85 -9.77
N ARG A 33 -3.65 6.29 -10.10
CA ARG A 33 -4.68 6.57 -9.11
C ARG A 33 -5.09 5.32 -8.33
N ALA A 34 -5.22 4.17 -8.99
CA ALA A 34 -5.55 2.90 -8.33
C ALA A 34 -4.51 2.49 -7.30
N LYS A 35 -3.21 2.62 -7.64
CA LYS A 35 -2.12 2.44 -6.68
C LYS A 35 -2.25 3.40 -5.51
N LEU A 36 -2.36 4.72 -5.76
CA LEU A 36 -2.37 5.73 -4.70
C LEU A 36 -3.54 5.56 -3.73
N GLU A 37 -4.74 5.25 -4.23
CA GLU A 37 -5.91 5.00 -3.38
C GLU A 37 -5.73 3.73 -2.56
N TYR A 38 -5.24 2.64 -3.18
CA TYR A 38 -4.97 1.40 -2.45
C TYR A 38 -3.93 1.59 -1.35
N LEU A 39 -2.80 2.24 -1.63
CA LEU A 39 -1.75 2.50 -0.63
C LEU A 39 -2.29 3.29 0.56
N GLN A 40 -3.08 4.33 0.31
CA GLN A 40 -3.68 5.15 1.36
C GLN A 40 -4.73 4.40 2.17
N ALA A 41 -5.50 3.49 1.56
CA ALA A 41 -6.55 2.75 2.23
C ALA A 41 -6.06 1.51 2.98
N SER A 42 -4.93 0.92 2.56
CA SER A 42 -4.49 -0.40 3.05
C SER A 42 -3.32 -0.35 4.04
N ILE A 43 -2.56 0.75 4.10
CA ILE A 43 -1.43 0.90 5.02
C ILE A 43 -1.90 1.55 6.33
N ILE A 44 -1.46 1.00 7.45
CA ILE A 44 -1.81 1.49 8.78
C ILE A 44 -0.53 1.87 9.52
N VAL A 45 -0.52 3.02 10.19
CA VAL A 45 0.52 3.36 11.17
C VAL A 45 -0.12 3.37 12.55
N THR A 46 0.35 2.50 13.43
CA THR A 46 -0.20 2.37 14.79
C THR A 46 0.40 3.41 15.74
N SER A 47 -0.28 3.68 16.85
CA SER A 47 0.23 4.55 17.92
C SER A 47 1.53 4.03 18.54
N ALA A 48 1.78 2.71 18.46
CA ALA A 48 3.01 2.07 18.88
C ALA A 48 4.17 2.24 17.87
N LYS A 49 4.01 3.10 16.85
CA LYS A 49 4.98 3.30 15.76
C LYS A 49 5.30 1.99 15.02
N LYS A 50 4.26 1.26 14.63
CA LYS A 50 4.38 0.12 13.72
C LYS A 50 3.66 0.39 12.42
N ILE A 51 4.21 -0.11 11.32
CA ILE A 51 3.70 0.02 9.96
C ILE A 51 3.06 -1.31 9.56
N GLY A 52 1.72 -1.32 9.51
CA GLY A 52 0.95 -2.43 8.96
C GLY A 52 0.95 -2.38 7.44
N LEU A 53 1.48 -3.43 6.79
CA LEU A 53 1.46 -3.59 5.34
C LEU A 53 0.55 -4.74 4.91
N PRO A 54 -0.30 -4.56 3.87
CA PRO A 54 -1.09 -5.64 3.31
C PRO A 54 -0.21 -6.67 2.60
N GLU A 55 -0.69 -7.92 2.57
CA GLU A 55 0.00 -9.04 1.92
C GLU A 55 0.38 -8.77 0.47
N LEU A 56 -0.45 -8.03 -0.28
CA LEU A 56 -0.19 -7.69 -1.67
C LEU A 56 1.14 -6.95 -1.85
N LEU A 57 1.49 -6.02 -0.94
CA LEU A 57 2.76 -5.29 -1.02
C LEU A 57 3.95 -6.18 -0.65
N LEU A 58 3.79 -7.04 0.36
CA LEU A 58 4.86 -7.91 0.84
C LEU A 58 5.15 -9.03 -0.18
N ARG A 59 4.12 -9.62 -0.79
CA ARG A 59 4.25 -10.68 -1.79
C ARG A 59 4.89 -10.18 -3.08
N HIS A 60 4.60 -8.93 -3.45
CA HIS A 60 5.11 -8.29 -4.65
C HIS A 60 6.25 -7.31 -4.37
N MET A 61 6.92 -7.43 -3.21
CA MET A 61 7.95 -6.47 -2.79
C MET A 61 9.03 -6.24 -3.86
N HIS A 62 9.48 -7.31 -4.52
CA HIS A 62 10.53 -7.25 -5.54
C HIS A 62 10.11 -6.53 -6.83
N ASP A 63 8.81 -6.28 -7.03
CA ASP A 63 8.33 -5.43 -8.13
C ASP A 63 8.56 -3.93 -7.83
N PHE A 64 8.85 -3.57 -6.57
CA PHE A 64 8.98 -2.20 -6.09
C PHE A 64 10.35 -1.87 -5.49
N ALA A 65 10.95 -2.83 -4.78
CA ALA A 65 12.08 -2.62 -3.88
C ALA A 65 12.92 -3.89 -3.70
N GLN A 66 14.18 -3.73 -3.31
CA GLN A 66 15.11 -4.85 -3.13
C GLN A 66 14.93 -5.57 -1.78
N ASP A 67 14.59 -4.79 -0.75
CA ASP A 67 14.38 -5.26 0.62
C ASP A 67 13.26 -4.46 1.31
N LEU A 68 12.99 -4.82 2.56
CA LEU A 68 11.92 -4.23 3.36
C LEU A 68 12.15 -2.75 3.67
N GLU A 69 13.41 -2.34 3.84
CA GLU A 69 13.79 -0.95 4.09
C GLU A 69 13.47 -0.09 2.88
N SER A 70 13.98 -0.51 1.71
CA SER A 70 13.72 0.09 0.41
C SER A 70 12.23 0.12 0.09
N LEU A 71 11.45 -0.88 0.53
CA LEU A 71 9.99 -0.90 0.37
C LEU A 71 9.33 0.24 1.15
N VAL A 72 9.71 0.43 2.41
CA VAL A 72 9.14 1.50 3.25
C VAL A 72 9.50 2.88 2.68
N GLU A 73 10.73 3.06 2.20
CA GLU A 73 11.15 4.28 1.51
C GLU A 73 10.34 4.53 0.24
N TRP A 74 10.18 3.50 -0.61
CA TRP A 74 9.38 3.58 -1.82
C TRP A 74 7.93 3.99 -1.51
N LEU A 75 7.32 3.37 -0.50
CA LEU A 75 5.97 3.73 -0.06
C LEU A 75 5.86 5.20 0.38
N CYS A 76 6.84 5.70 1.13
CA CYS A 76 6.89 7.10 1.52
C CYS A 76 6.98 8.05 0.31
N GLN A 77 7.67 7.64 -0.76
CA GLN A 77 7.77 8.40 -2.00
C GLN A 77 6.48 8.38 -2.82
N GLN A 78 5.76 7.26 -2.83
CA GLN A 78 4.48 7.14 -3.55
C GLN A 78 3.38 7.96 -2.87
N LEU A 79 3.37 8.04 -1.53
CA LEU A 79 2.31 8.72 -0.81
C LEU A 79 2.33 10.25 -1.01
N PRO A 80 1.16 10.91 -1.07
CA PRO A 80 1.07 12.36 -1.20
C PRO A 80 1.85 13.11 -0.12
N THR A 81 2.61 14.13 -0.52
CA THR A 81 3.47 14.91 0.41
C THR A 81 2.67 15.62 1.50
N SER A 82 1.42 16.00 1.21
CA SER A 82 0.49 16.63 2.17
C SER A 82 -0.30 15.65 3.04
N GLY A 83 -0.14 14.33 2.84
CA GLY A 83 -0.90 13.31 3.55
C GLY A 83 -0.36 13.02 4.95
N SER A 84 -1.27 12.89 5.93
CA SER A 84 -0.92 12.50 7.31
C SER A 84 -0.23 11.14 7.38
N LEU A 85 -0.65 10.19 6.54
CA LEU A 85 -0.08 8.85 6.48
C LEU A 85 1.42 8.86 6.17
N ARG A 86 1.84 9.62 5.14
CA ARG A 86 3.27 9.76 4.80
C ARG A 86 4.06 10.31 5.96
N LYS A 87 3.55 11.36 6.61
CA LYS A 87 4.20 11.95 7.78
C LYS A 87 4.37 10.92 8.90
N SER A 88 3.31 10.18 9.22
CA SER A 88 3.36 9.12 10.24
C SER A 88 4.36 8.02 9.90
N MET A 89 4.47 7.60 8.63
CA MET A 89 5.47 6.62 8.20
C MET A 89 6.90 7.16 8.32
N VAL A 90 7.16 8.39 7.89
CA VAL A 90 8.48 9.02 8.01
C VAL A 90 8.88 9.20 9.48
N ASP A 91 7.95 9.62 10.34
CA ASP A 91 8.20 9.78 11.78
C ASP A 91 8.43 8.44 12.47
N CYS A 92 7.73 7.38 12.03
CA CYS A 92 7.98 6.01 12.45
C CYS A 92 9.41 5.58 12.10
N PHE A 93 9.84 5.86 10.87
CA PHE A 93 11.15 5.47 10.34
C PHE A 93 12.32 6.22 11.00
N ARG A 94 12.17 7.52 11.25
CA ARG A 94 13.20 8.35 11.93
C ARG A 94 13.46 7.94 13.38
N GLY A 95 12.51 7.27 14.04
CA GLY A 95 12.68 6.76 15.40
C GLY A 95 13.61 5.55 15.52
N ILE A 96 14.05 4.99 14.39
CA ILE A 96 14.70 3.68 14.28
C ILE A 96 16.23 3.81 14.35
N ASN A 97 16.76 4.59 15.31
CA ASN A 97 18.21 4.79 15.39
C ASN A 97 19.02 3.52 15.75
N ASN A 98 18.38 2.36 16.01
CA ASN A 98 19.03 1.06 16.29
C ASN A 98 18.13 -0.19 16.14
N ALA A 99 16.88 -0.06 15.68
CA ALA A 99 15.97 -1.20 15.56
C ALA A 99 15.92 -1.72 14.11
N ASN A 100 15.74 -3.02 13.90
CA ASN A 100 15.59 -3.54 12.54
C ASN A 100 14.23 -3.11 11.97
N VAL A 101 14.17 -2.76 10.68
CA VAL A 101 12.89 -2.43 9.98
C VAL A 101 11.88 -3.58 10.10
N SER A 102 12.36 -4.82 10.17
CA SER A 102 11.52 -6.00 10.41
C SER A 102 10.79 -5.99 11.76
N SER A 103 11.21 -5.19 12.73
CA SER A 103 10.57 -5.07 14.06
C SER A 103 9.43 -4.05 14.09
N ILE A 104 9.37 -3.13 13.11
CA ILE A 104 8.33 -2.11 13.00
C ILE A 104 7.30 -2.43 11.93
N VAL A 105 7.66 -3.23 10.92
CA VAL A 105 6.72 -3.64 9.88
C VAL A 105 5.99 -4.89 10.32
N GLU A 106 4.67 -4.83 10.27
CA GLU A 106 3.80 -5.96 10.56
C GLU A 106 2.96 -6.29 9.33
N LYS A 107 2.82 -7.58 9.05
CA LYS A 107 1.89 -8.05 8.02
C LYS A 107 0.47 -7.90 8.55
N LEU A 108 -0.38 -7.17 7.82
CA LEU A 108 -1.81 -7.11 8.09
C LEU A 108 -2.48 -8.44 7.75
N PRO A 109 -3.51 -8.85 8.50
CA PRO A 109 -4.27 -10.05 8.18
C PRO A 109 -4.89 -9.91 6.79
N TYR A 110 -4.88 -11.01 6.03
CA TYR A 110 -5.54 -11.05 4.73
C TYR A 110 -7.01 -11.38 4.91
N GLU A 111 -7.88 -10.49 4.44
CA GLU A 111 -9.30 -10.55 4.71
C GLU A 111 -10.08 -10.96 3.47
N PHE A 112 -10.58 -12.19 3.49
CA PHE A 112 -11.34 -12.80 2.40
C PHE A 112 -12.79 -12.31 2.33
N GLU A 113 -13.33 -11.76 3.42
CA GLU A 113 -14.71 -11.28 3.47
C GLU A 113 -14.85 -9.95 2.73
N PHE A 114 -15.20 -10.04 1.45
CA PHE A 114 -15.48 -8.90 0.60
C PHE A 114 -16.98 -8.75 0.34
N GLN A 115 -17.49 -7.52 0.39
CA GLN A 115 -18.89 -7.22 0.12
C GLN A 115 -18.99 -5.91 -0.69
N TYR A 116 -19.70 -5.95 -1.82
CA TYR A 116 -20.11 -4.73 -2.50
C TYR A 116 -21.33 -4.14 -1.79
N LEU A 117 -21.24 -2.85 -1.45
CA LEU A 117 -22.40 -2.05 -1.09
C LEU A 117 -22.93 -1.40 -2.37
N LEU A 118 -23.91 -2.04 -3.00
CA LEU A 118 -24.62 -1.46 -4.14
C LEU A 118 -25.77 -0.60 -3.60
N PRO A 119 -25.91 0.67 -4.03
CA PRO A 119 -27.09 1.46 -3.69
C PRO A 119 -28.33 0.78 -4.27
N MET A 120 -29.37 0.62 -3.43
CA MET A 120 -30.72 0.23 -3.86
C MET A 120 -31.46 1.42 -4.45
#